data_AF-A0A2G5VYY2-F1
#
_entry.id   AF-A0A2G5VYY2-F1
#
_cell.length_a   1.000
_cell.length_b   1.000
_cell.length_c   1.000
_cell.angle_alpha   90.00
_cell.angle_beta   90.00
_cell.angle_gamma   90.00
#
_symmetry.space_group_name_H-M   'P 1'
#
loop_
_entity.id
_entity.type
_entity.pdbx_description
1 polymer ?
#
loop_
_entity_poly.entity_id
_entity_poly.type
_entity_poly.pdbx_seq_one_letter_code
_entity_poly.pdbx_strand_id
1 'polypeptide(L)' 'MAKVLELTFLTAANKPVKLTVDEPHEDLTEGQVEAAMQQVIASNIFLIEESPLATIKSARIVARDTQNIVSR' A
#
# COMPACT_ATOMS: atom_id res chain seq x y z
N MET A 1 -18.98 -2.79 -0.55
CA MET A 1 -18.03 -1.66 -0.60
C MET A 1 -16.63 -2.24 -0.41
N ALA A 2 -15.82 -2.30 -1.46
CA ALA A 2 -14.44 -2.78 -1.32
C ALA A 2 -13.55 -1.58 -0.96
N LYS A 3 -13.17 -1.47 0.32
CA LYS A 3 -12.11 -0.55 0.74
C LYS A 3 -10.78 -1.26 0.49
N VAL A 4 -9.82 -0.54 -0.07
CA VAL A 4 -8.47 -1.02 -0.34
C VAL A 4 -7.50 0.02 0.20
N LEU A 5 -6.53 -0.41 1.02
CA LEU A 5 -5.45 0.45 1.47
C LEU A 5 -4.32 0.40 0.44
N GLU A 6 -4.07 1.54 -0.21
CA GLU A 6 -2.97 1.70 -1.15
C GLU A 6 -1.78 2.36 -0.44
N LEU A 7 -0.70 1.60 -0.33
CA LEU A 7 0.56 2.03 0.25
C LEU A 7 1.57 2.20 -0.88
N THR A 8 2.15 3.39 -1.01
CA THR A 8 3.16 3.70 -2.02
C THR A 8 4.50 3.89 -1.33
N PHE A 9 5.49 3.17 -1.83
CA PHE A 9 6.87 3.20 -1.37
C PHE A 9 7.80 3.63 -2.50
N LEU A 10 9.02 4.03 -2.15
CA LEU A 10 10.13 4.22 -3.06
C LEU A 10 11.22 3.20 -2.71
N THR A 11 11.78 2.55 -3.72
CA THR A 11 12.97 1.70 -3.54
C THR A 11 14.23 2.56 -3.39
N ALA A 12 15.34 1.94 -3.00
CA ALA A 12 16.66 2.58 -2.99
C ALA A 12 17.05 3.17 -4.36
N ALA A 13 16.52 2.61 -5.45
CA ALA A 13 16.68 3.11 -6.82
C ALA A 13 15.68 4.23 -7.20
N ASN A 14 14.96 4.82 -6.24
CA ASN A 14 13.89 5.81 -6.45
C ASN A 14 12.71 5.31 -7.32
N LYS A 15 12.53 3.99 -7.45
CA LYS A 15 11.39 3.44 -8.20
C LYS A 15 10.14 3.39 -7.31
N PRO A 16 8.99 3.89 -7.77
CA PRO A 16 7.74 3.81 -7.02
C PRO A 16 7.17 2.39 -7.04
N VAL A 17 6.86 1.87 -5.86
CA VAL A 17 6.25 0.56 -5.66
C VAL A 17 4.93 0.76 -4.96
N LYS A 18 3.88 0.10 -5.47
CA LYS A 18 2.54 0.19 -4.91
C LYS A 18 2.15 -1.15 -4.31
N LEU A 19 1.81 -1.14 -3.02
CA LEU A 19 1.26 -2.26 -2.30
C LEU A 19 -0.20 -1.98 -2.01
N THR A 20 -1.07 -2.91 -2.37
CA THR A 20 -2.51 -2.83 -2.11
C THR A 20 -2.88 -3.88 -1.08
N VAL A 21 -3.58 -3.46 -0.04
CA VAL A 21 -4.11 -4.35 0.99
C VAL A 21 -5.63 -4.31 0.87
N ASP A 22 -6.21 -5.44 0.49
CA ASP A 22 -7.65 -5.63 0.46
C ASP A 22 -8.19 -5.78 1.88
N GLU A 23 -9.43 -5.32 2.11
CA GLU A 23 -10.09 -5.36 3.41
C GLU A 23 -9.23 -4.77 4.55
N PRO A 24 -8.79 -3.51 4.43
CA PRO A 24 -8.02 -2.87 5.48
C PRO A 24 -8.89 -2.70 6.72
N HIS A 25 -8.26 -2.82 7.90
CA HIS A 25 -8.93 -2.65 9.18
C HIS A 25 -9.65 -1.29 9.25
N GLU A 26 -10.86 -1.23 9.83
CA GLU A 26 -11.66 0.00 9.79
C GLU A 26 -11.12 1.09 10.71
N ASP A 27 -10.50 0.71 11.83
CA ASP A 27 -9.87 1.63 12.79
C ASP A 27 -8.40 1.94 12.49
N LEU A 28 -8.04 2.08 11.21
CA LEU A 28 -6.66 2.46 10.84
C LEU A 28 -6.43 3.95 11.09
N THR A 29 -5.49 4.23 11.98
CA THR A 29 -4.96 5.58 12.20
C THR A 29 -3.70 5.83 11.38
N GLU A 30 -3.41 7.10 11.08
CA GLU A 30 -2.20 7.50 10.34
C GLU A 30 -0.93 6.90 10.96
N GLY A 31 -0.78 6.97 12.28
CA GLY A 31 0.39 6.44 12.98
C GLY A 31 0.54 4.92 12.90
N GLN A 32 -0.57 4.16 12.90
CA GLN A 32 -0.53 2.70 12.71
C GLN A 32 -0.12 2.33 11.29
N VAL A 33 -0.66 3.05 10.29
CA VAL A 33 -0.30 2.82 8.89
C VAL A 33 1.17 3.16 8.66
N GLU A 34 1.65 4.28 9.18
CA GLU A 34 3.05 4.67 9.07
C GLU A 34 3.97 3.66 9.77
N ALA A 35 3.65 3.24 11.00
CA ALA A 35 4.43 2.23 11.71
C ALA A 35 4.49 0.89 10.94
N ALA A 36 3.37 0.45 10.38
CA ALA A 36 3.33 -0.75 9.54
C ALA A 36 4.19 -0.60 8.28
N MET A 37 4.11 0.56 7.60
CA MET A 37 4.96 0.85 6.44
C MET A 37 6.45 0.88 6.81
N GLN A 38 6.81 1.43 7.97
CA GLN A 38 8.19 1.42 8.47
C GLN A 38 8.65 0.00 8.80
N GLN A 39 7.79 -0.84 9.40
CA GLN A 39 8.09 -2.25 9.64
C GLN A 39 8.32 -3.02 8.33
N VAL A 40 7.54 -2.72 7.29
CA VAL A 40 7.71 -3.32 5.95
C VAL A 40 9.08 -2.96 5.36
N ILE A 41 9.52 -1.71 5.49
CA ILE A 41 10.86 -1.26 5.07
C ILE A 41 11.94 -1.93 5.92
N ALA A 42 11.78 -1.91 7.25
CA ALA A 42 12.75 -2.47 8.19
C ALA A 42 12.92 -3.99 8.05
N SER A 43 11.85 -4.69 7.65
CA SER A 43 11.90 -6.12 7.37
C SER A 43 12.84 -6.44 6.20
N ASN A 44 12.99 -5.51 5.25
CA ASN A 44 13.87 -5.66 4.08
C ASN A 44 13.58 -6.92 3.24
N ILE A 45 12.36 -7.46 3.34
CA ILE A 45 11.92 -8.70 2.66
C ILE A 45 11.46 -8.40 1.23
N PHE A 46 10.95 -7.18 1.01
CA PHE A 46 10.41 -6.76 -0.28
C PHE A 46 11.52 -6.17 -1.15
N LEU A 47 12.08 -7.02 -2.00
CA LEU A 47 13.04 -6.66 -3.03
C LEU A 47 12.33 -6.53 -4.37
N ILE A 48 12.32 -5.32 -4.93
CA ILE A 48 11.76 -5.05 -6.25
C ILE A 48 12.93 -4.81 -7.20
N GLU A 49 13.10 -5.72 -8.17
CA GLU A 49 14.24 -5.67 -9.11
C GLU A 49 15.58 -5.55 -8.36
N GLU A 50 15.77 -6.41 -7.35
CA GLU A 50 16.99 -6.45 -6.49
C GLU A 50 17.21 -5.20 -5.62
N SER A 51 16.29 -4.23 -5.67
CA SER A 51 16.33 -3.03 -4.84
C SER A 51 15.34 -3.12 -3.68
N PRO A 52 15.78 -2.94 -2.43
CA PRO A 52 14.88 -2.94 -1.30
C PRO A 52 14.01 -1.67 -1.26
N LEU A 53 12.87 -1.77 -0.55
CA LEU A 53 12.09 -0.60 -0.18
C LEU A 53 12.92 0.31 0.74
N ALA A 54 12.93 1.61 0.47
CA ALA A 54 13.78 2.58 1.18
C ALA A 54 12.98 3.70 1.85
N THR A 55 11.86 4.15 1.25
CA THR A 55 11.13 5.31 1.76
C THR A 55 9.62 5.17 1.56
N ILE A 56 8.85 5.72 2.51
CA ILE A 56 7.40 5.88 2.43
C ILE A 56 7.08 7.08 1.53
N LYS A 57 6.29 6.87 0.48
CA LYS A 57 5.84 7.95 -0.41
C LYS A 57 4.47 8.48 -0.05
N SER A 58 3.51 7.58 0.15
CA SER A 58 2.15 7.95 0.55
C SER A 58 1.34 6.73 0.97
N ALA A 59 0.32 6.93 1.81
CA ALA A 59 -0.69 5.93 2.12
C ALA A 59 -2.07 6.55 1.90
N ARG A 60 -3.00 5.79 1.30
CA ARG A 60 -4.38 6.24 1.10
C ARG A 60 -5.36 5.08 1.11
N ILE A 61 -6.53 5.30 1.68
CA ILE A 61 -7.65 4.37 1.60
C ILE A 61 -8.47 4.70 0.35
N VAL A 62 -8.71 3.71 -0.49
CA VAL A 62 -9.51 3.82 -1.71
C VAL A 62 -10.75 2.95 -1.53
N ALA A 63 -11.92 3.59 -1.43
CA ALA A 63 -13.19 2.90 -1.53
C ALA A 63 -13.58 2.82 -3.00
N ARG A 64 -13.72 1.60 -3.55
CA ARG A 64 -14.21 1.39 -4.91
C ARG A 64 -15.65 0.90 -4.87
N ASP A 65 -16.55 1.70 -5.44
CA ASP A 65 -17.89 1.28 -5.79
C ASP A 65 -17.87 0.72 -7.22
N THR A 66 -17.88 -0.60 -7.34
CA THR A 66 -17.95 -1.28 -8.64
C THR A 66 -19.41 -1.58 -8.95
N GLN A 67 -20.02 -0.82 -9.86
CA GLN A 67 -21.36 -1.09 -10.36
C GLN A 67 -21.25 -1.71 -11.76
N ASN A 68 -21.59 -2.99 -11.86
CA ASN A 68 -21.61 -3.67 -13.14
C ASN A 68 -22.90 -3.29 -13.88
N ILE A 69 -22.78 -2.41 -14.87
CA ILE A 69 -23.91 -1.84 -15.61
C ILE A 69 -24.36 -2.73 -16.77
N VAL A 70 -23.49 -3.61 -17.30
CA VAL A 70 -23.83 -4.61 -18.32
C VAL A 70 -22.92 -5.82 -18.16
N SER A 71 -23.50 -6.99 -17.93
CA SER A 71 -22.87 -8.29 -18.15
C SER A 71 -23.64 -8.97 -19.29
N ARG A 72 -22.97 -9.23 -20.41
CA ARG A 72 -23.55 -9.97 -21.55
C ARG A 72 -23.23 -11.45 -21.43
#